data_AF-A0A3S1H077-F1
#
_entry.id   AF-A0A3S1H077-F1
#
_cell.length_a   1.000
_cell.length_b   1.000
_cell.length_c   1.000
_cell.angle_alpha   90.00
_cell.angle_beta   90.00
_cell.angle_gamma   90.00
#
_symmetry.space_group_name_H-M   'P 1'
#
loop_
_entity.id
_entity.type
_entity.pdbx_description
1 polymer ?
#
loop_
_entity_poly.entity_id
_entity_poly.type
_entity_poly.pdbx_seq_one_letter_code
_entity_poly.pdbx_strand_id
1 'polypeptide(L)' 'MDGIVRLDNRQEAVLQATADKFIALHKGDAVKALKEMIVLNGHLQQRLDALLGSWQK' A
#
# COMPACT_ATOMS: atom_id res chain seq x y z
N MET A 1 -1.77 -4.63 -16.58
CA MET A 1 -0.77 -4.69 -15.49
C MET A 1 0.58 -4.38 -16.11
N ASP A 2 0.89 -3.09 -16.24
CA ASP A 2 2.20 -2.61 -16.69
C ASP A 2 2.46 -1.31 -15.93
N GLY A 3 3.35 -1.33 -14.95
CA GLY A 3 3.46 -0.25 -13.97
C GLY A 3 4.32 -0.62 -12.78
N ILE A 4 5.37 -1.43 -12.99
CA ILE A 4 6.41 -1.58 -11.98
C ILE A 4 7.16 -0.25 -11.95
N VAL A 5 6.80 0.60 -11.00
CA VAL A 5 7.47 1.88 -10.78
C VAL A 5 8.88 1.59 -10.26
N ARG A 6 9.90 1.91 -11.06
CA ARG A 6 11.29 1.87 -10.59
C ARG A 6 11.53 3.10 -9.73
N LEU A 7 11.80 2.87 -8.46
CA LEU A 7 12.19 3.90 -7.52
C LEU A 7 13.69 4.16 -7.66
N ASP A 8 14.11 5.42 -7.56
CA ASP A 8 15.53 5.74 -7.36
C ASP A 8 15.91 5.53 -5.88
N ASN A 9 17.22 5.46 -5.57
CA ASN A 9 17.72 5.18 -4.22
C ASN A 9 17.12 6.09 -3.13
N ARG A 10 16.80 7.35 -3.44
CA ARG A 10 16.19 8.27 -2.46
C ARG A 10 14.74 7.90 -2.22
N GLN A 11 14.01 7.54 -3.26
CA GLN A 11 12.63 7.07 -3.16
C GLN A 11 12.55 5.73 -2.41
N GLU A 12 13.49 4.82 -2.67
CA GLU A 12 13.61 3.56 -1.91
C GLU A 12 13.87 3.82 -0.42
N ALA A 13 14.77 4.74 -0.08
CA ALA A 13 15.05 5.09 1.32
C ALA A 13 13.82 5.69 2.04
N VAL A 14 13.04 6.53 1.34
CA VAL A 14 11.81 7.10 1.89
C VAL A 14 10.73 6.03 2.06
N LEU A 15 10.59 5.11 1.11
CA LEU A 15 9.66 3.99 1.20
C LEU A 15 10.05 3.07 2.36
N GLN A 16 11.33 2.75 2.51
CA GLN A 16 11.84 1.93 3.60
C GLN A 16 11.57 2.58 4.96
N ALA A 17 11.88 3.87 5.13
CA ALA A 17 11.59 4.60 6.37
C ALA A 17 10.09 4.64 6.71
N THR A 18 9.23 4.63 5.69
CA THR A 18 7.78 4.58 5.87
C THR A 18 7.34 3.18 6.29
N ALA A 19 7.90 2.13 5.67
CA ALA A 19 7.65 0.74 6.03
C ALA A 19 8.10 0.45 7.47
N ASP A 20 9.27 0.91 7.89
CA ASP A 20 9.80 0.71 9.25
C ASP A 20 8.88 1.35 10.31
N LYS A 21 8.39 2.57 10.05
CA LYS A 21 7.42 3.24 10.93
C LYS A 21 6.11 2.46 11.01
N PHE A 22 5.64 1.94 9.88
CA PHE A 22 4.41 1.16 9.84
C PHE A 22 4.56 -0.14 10.64
N ILE A 23 5.66 -0.87 10.45
CA ILE A 23 5.98 -2.09 11.22
C ILE A 23 6.07 -1.78 12.72
N ALA A 24 6.64 -0.64 13.10
CA ALA A 24 6.68 -0.21 14.50
C ALA A 24 5.28 -0.02 15.12
N LEU A 25 4.29 0.45 14.36
CA LEU A 25 2.89 0.52 14.80
C LEU A 25 2.30 -0.87 15.10
N HIS A 26 2.77 -1.91 14.40
CA HIS A 26 2.38 -3.30 14.64
C HIS A 26 3.32 -4.04 15.61
N LYS A 27 4.00 -3.30 16.51
CA LYS A 27 4.91 -3.84 17.54
C LYS A 27 6.10 -4.63 16.97
N GLY A 28 6.54 -4.31 15.75
CA GLY A 28 7.62 -5.02 15.10
C GLY A 28 7.20 -6.26 14.31
N ASP A 29 5.92 -6.64 14.31
CA ASP A 29 5.44 -7.78 13.53
C ASP A 29 5.21 -7.39 12.07
N ALA A 30 6.27 -7.53 11.27
CA ALA A 30 6.25 -7.20 9.84
C ALA A 30 5.25 -8.03 9.04
N VAL A 31 5.02 -9.30 9.41
CA VAL A 31 4.08 -10.18 8.71
C VAL A 31 2.65 -9.75 8.97
N LYS A 32 2.33 -9.37 10.22
CA LYS A 32 1.03 -8.83 10.57
C LYS A 32 0.78 -7.48 9.88
N ALA A 33 1.75 -6.57 9.93
CA ALA A 33 1.67 -5.28 9.25
C ALA A 33 1.39 -5.46 7.75
N LEU A 34 2.14 -6.34 7.08
CA LEU A 34 1.96 -6.61 5.66
C LEU A 34 0.57 -7.16 5.34
N LYS A 35 0.06 -8.11 6.14
CA LYS A 35 -1.28 -8.67 5.96
C LYS A 35 -2.36 -7.59 6.08
N GLU A 36 -2.27 -6.72 7.08
CA GLU A 36 -3.21 -5.62 7.26
C GLU A 36 -3.15 -4.63 6.08
N MET A 37 -1.95 -4.29 5.60
CA MET A 37 -1.76 -3.43 4.43
C MET A 37 -2.38 -4.03 3.15
N ILE A 38 -2.21 -5.34 2.91
CA ILE A 38 -2.79 -6.02 1.75
C ILE A 38 -4.32 -5.99 1.81
N VAL A 39 -4.90 -6.29 2.98
CA VAL A 39 -6.36 -6.26 3.17
C VAL A 39 -6.90 -4.84 2.99
N LEU A 40 -6.22 -3.84 3.56
CA LEU A 40 -6.61 -2.43 3.41
C LEU A 40 -6.56 -1.99 1.94
N ASN A 41 -5.48 -2.35 1.23
CA ASN A 41 -5.32 -2.02 -0.18
C ASN A 41 -6.44 -2.66 -1.01
N GLY A 42 -6.74 -3.94 -0.79
CA GLY A 42 -7.86 -4.63 -1.44
C GLY A 42 -9.20 -3.92 -1.21
N HIS A 43 -9.48 -3.49 0.02
CA HIS A 43 -10.71 -2.74 0.31
C HIS A 43 -10.74 -1.36 -0.37
N LEU A 44 -9.61 -0.64 -0.39
CA LEU A 44 -9.50 0.65 -1.06
C LEU A 44 -9.67 0.51 -2.58
N GLN A 45 -9.11 -0.53 -3.19
CA GLN A 45 -9.32 -0.84 -4.60
C GLN A 45 -10.80 -1.10 -4.88
N GLN A 46 -11.48 -1.92 -4.08
CA GLN A 46 -12.93 -2.15 -4.24
C GLN A 46 -13.76 -0.86 -4.14
N ARG A 47 -13.38 0.07 -3.25
CA ARG A 47 -14.06 1.37 -3.15
C ARG A 47 -13.75 2.26 -4.35
N LEU A 48 -12.51 2.26 -4.85
CA LEU A 48 -12.11 2.96 -6.06
C LEU A 48 -12.85 2.42 -7.28
N ASP A 49 -12.92 1.10 -7.46
CA ASP A 49 -13.68 0.45 -8.53
C ASP A 49 -15.17 0.77 -8.45
N ALA A 50 -15.76 0.77 -7.24
CA ALA A 50 -17.16 1.15 -7.05
C ALA A 50 -17.42 2.63 -7.39
N LEU A 51 -16.50 3.52 -7.01
CA LEU A 51 -16.56 4.93 -7.38
C LEU A 51 -16.40 5.07 -8.90
N LEU A 52 -15.34 4.56 -9.52
CA LEU A 52 -15.07 4.64 -10.96
C LEU A 52 -16.20 4.02 -11.79
N GLY A 53 -16.79 2.91 -11.35
CA GLY A 53 -17.98 2.32 -11.96
C GLY A 53 -19.23 3.20 -11.86
N SER A 54 -19.31 4.07 -10.85
CA SER A 54 -20.38 5.08 -10.73
C SER A 54 -20.14 6.34 -11.58
N TRP A 55 -18.88 6.67 -11.91
CA TRP A 55 -18.53 7.80 -12.80
C TRP A 55 -18.81 7.50 -14.29
N GLN A 56 -19.14 6.27 -14.65
CA GLN A 56 -19.40 5.84 -16.02
C GLN A 56 -20.90 5.68 -16.37
N LYS A 57 -21.81 6.11 -15.49
CA LYS A 57 -23.27 5.95 -15.65
C LYS A 57 -24.01 7.29 -15.72
#